data_AF-A0A8J2FHM7-F1
#
_entry.id   AF-A0A8J2FHM7-F1
#
_cell.length_a   1.000
_cell.length_b   1.000
_cell.length_c   1.000
_cell.angle_alpha   90.00
_cell.angle_beta   90.00
_cell.angle_gamma   90.00
#
_symmetry.space_group_name_H-M   'P 1'
#
loop_
_entity.id
_entity.type
_entity.pdbx_description
1 polymer ?
#
loop_
_entity_poly.entity_id
_entity_poly.type
_entity_poly.pdbx_seq_one_letter_code
_entity_poly.pdbx_strand_id
1 'polypeptide(L)'
;MYFHKLIILKVLCPDMVVFGCQEYVRKCIGEEFLNFEGSNDLGAVLADCRCTTAVLFVLSAGADPSGMLMRHANSHNRKVESISLGQGQGPRAQRLIEQGRREGKWVLLQNCHLCRSWMPQLEKLTDAITQDNGDNTDPEFRLFLTSMPCVYFPQTLLQNAVKMTTEPPKGVKANLKRSLRHLRDADLKVLDSGEGSFTSEKARIWQKLQLGLRFFHAVIQERRKFGPLGWNTSYEFNESD
;
A
#
# COMPACT_ATOMS: atom_id res chain seq x y z
N MET A 1 12.79 34.03 3.96
CA MET A 1 14.18 33.92 4.47
C MET A 1 14.65 32.47 4.73
N TYR A 2 13.77 31.46 4.79
CA TYR A 2 14.15 30.08 5.13
C TYR A 2 14.92 29.33 4.04
N PHE A 3 14.64 29.58 2.75
CA PHE A 3 15.33 28.89 1.64
C PHE A 3 16.83 29.21 1.60
N HIS A 4 17.23 30.46 1.80
CA HIS A 4 18.64 30.86 1.86
C HIS A 4 19.41 30.13 2.99
N LYS A 5 18.74 29.83 4.12
CA LYS A 5 19.34 29.03 5.19
C LYS A 5 19.59 27.57 4.77
N LEU A 6 18.76 27.00 3.91
CA LEU A 6 19.00 25.66 3.34
C LEU A 6 20.21 25.63 2.42
N ILE A 7 20.45 26.70 1.65
CA ILE A 7 21.64 26.81 0.81
C ILE A 7 22.90 26.77 1.68
N ILE A 8 22.92 27.57 2.75
CA ILE A 8 24.03 27.58 3.71
C ILE A 8 24.19 26.20 4.38
N LEU A 9 23.08 25.58 4.81
CA LEU A 9 23.10 24.25 5.42
C LEU A 9 23.65 23.19 4.45
N LYS A 10 23.28 23.25 3.17
CA LYS A 10 23.80 22.34 2.13
C LYS A 10 25.31 22.46 1.94
N VAL A 11 25.85 23.67 2.05
CA VAL A 11 27.30 23.92 1.91
C VAL A 11 28.06 23.49 3.16
N LEU A 12 27.55 23.80 4.36
CA LEU A 12 28.27 23.60 5.61
C LEU A 12 28.02 22.23 6.26
N CYS A 13 26.84 21.64 6.07
CA CYS A 13 26.43 20.40 6.72
C CYS A 13 25.41 19.63 5.83
N PRO A 14 25.88 19.00 4.74
CA PRO A 14 25.01 18.35 3.76
C PRO A 14 24.13 17.25 4.35
N ASP A 15 24.61 16.54 5.38
CA ASP A 15 23.85 15.48 6.07
C ASP A 15 22.60 16.00 6.78
N MET A 16 22.60 17.29 7.16
CA MET A 16 21.47 17.93 7.85
C MET A 16 20.43 18.52 6.89
N VAL A 17 20.68 18.48 5.57
CA VAL A 17 19.80 19.10 4.57
C VAL A 17 18.40 18.50 4.61
N VAL A 18 18.26 17.19 4.80
CA VAL A 18 16.95 16.54 4.88
C VAL A 18 16.14 17.09 6.05
N PHE A 19 16.75 17.22 7.23
CA PHE A 19 16.09 17.82 8.41
C PHE A 19 15.77 19.29 8.20
N GLY A 20 16.68 20.05 7.56
CA GLY A 20 16.43 21.43 7.19
C GLY A 20 15.24 21.58 6.24
N CYS A 21 15.15 20.74 5.21
CA CYS A 21 14.03 20.72 4.27
C CYS A 21 12.71 20.36 4.96
N GLN A 22 12.71 19.41 5.88
CA GLN A 22 11.53 19.09 6.68
C GLN A 22 11.08 20.30 7.51
N GLU A 23 12.01 20.99 8.17
CA GLU A 23 11.71 22.20 8.93
C GLU A 23 11.20 23.35 8.06
N TYR A 24 11.73 23.47 6.84
CA TYR A 24 11.24 24.41 5.85
C TYR A 24 9.79 24.11 5.46
N VAL A 25 9.45 22.85 5.15
CA VAL A 25 8.09 22.44 4.80
C VAL A 25 7.14 22.68 5.99
N ARG A 26 7.55 22.28 7.21
CA ARG A 26 6.77 22.51 8.45
C ARG A 26 6.36 23.97 8.61
N LYS A 27 7.29 24.89 8.37
CA LYS A 27 7.08 26.34 8.60
C LYS A 27 6.39 27.06 7.45
N CYS A 28 6.63 26.63 6.21
CA CYS A 28 6.16 27.35 5.03
C CYS A 28 4.84 26.78 4.47
N ILE A 29 4.60 25.48 4.63
CA ILE A 29 3.46 24.79 4.01
C ILE A 29 2.53 24.22 5.09
N GLY A 30 3.08 23.51 6.07
CA GLY A 30 2.32 22.87 7.14
C GLY A 30 2.96 21.56 7.59
N GLU A 31 2.64 21.13 8.80
CA GLU A 31 3.17 19.88 9.39
C GLU A 31 2.52 18.63 8.77
N GLU A 32 1.29 18.76 8.29
CA GLU A 32 0.53 17.72 7.59
C GLU A 32 1.25 17.20 6.32
N PHE A 33 2.07 18.03 5.68
CA PHE A 33 2.86 17.64 4.51
C PHE A 33 4.12 16.83 4.86
N LEU A 34 4.46 16.71 6.15
CA LEU A 34 5.54 15.85 6.64
C LEU A 34 5.03 14.49 7.09
N ASN A 35 3.80 14.45 7.59
CA ASN A 35 3.20 13.25 8.16
C ASN A 35 2.31 12.57 7.13
N PHE A 36 2.91 11.66 6.34
CA PHE A 36 2.20 10.83 5.36
C PHE A 36 1.37 9.70 6.00
N GLU A 37 0.99 9.82 7.28
CA GLU A 37 0.27 8.76 7.99
C GLU A 37 -1.18 8.56 7.49
N GLY A 38 -1.73 9.52 6.74
CA GLY A 38 -3.11 9.48 6.22
C GLY A 38 -3.31 8.78 4.87
N SER A 39 -2.25 8.39 4.14
CA SER A 39 -2.37 7.91 2.75
C SER A 39 -2.82 6.45 2.59
N ASN A 40 -3.02 5.72 3.69
CA ASN A 40 -3.26 4.29 3.67
C ASN A 40 -4.74 3.91 3.91
N ASP A 41 -5.62 4.90 4.07
CA ASP A 41 -7.06 4.63 4.16
C ASP A 41 -7.67 4.42 2.76
N LEU A 42 -7.81 3.15 2.40
CA LEU A 42 -8.46 2.75 1.17
C LEU A 42 -9.91 3.26 1.08
N GLY A 43 -10.61 3.41 2.21
CA GLY A 43 -11.99 3.89 2.24
C GLY A 43 -12.11 5.36 1.84
N ALA A 44 -11.27 6.21 2.40
CA ALA A 44 -11.20 7.62 2.02
C ALA A 44 -10.85 7.79 0.53
N VAL A 45 -9.87 7.02 0.04
CA VAL A 45 -9.50 7.04 -1.39
C VAL A 45 -10.68 6.61 -2.27
N LEU A 46 -11.39 5.54 -1.89
CA LEU A 46 -12.51 5.03 -2.68
C LEU A 46 -13.74 5.94 -2.66
N ALA A 47 -13.94 6.73 -1.60
CA ALA A 47 -15.01 7.72 -1.52
C ALA A 47 -14.87 8.82 -2.58
N ASP A 48 -13.62 9.19 -2.92
CA ASP A 48 -13.31 10.19 -3.93
C ASP A 48 -13.17 9.59 -5.36
N CYS A 49 -13.12 8.26 -5.47
CA CYS A 49 -12.98 7.57 -6.75
C CYS A 49 -14.34 7.27 -7.42
N ARG A 50 -14.40 7.51 -8.74
CA ARG A 50 -15.52 7.14 -9.61
C ARG A 50 -15.28 5.80 -10.31
N CYS A 51 -16.32 5.26 -10.96
CA CYS A 51 -16.21 4.05 -11.79
C CYS A 51 -15.25 4.22 -13.00
N THR A 52 -14.97 5.46 -13.40
CA THR A 52 -14.02 5.79 -14.46
C THR A 52 -12.57 5.90 -14.00
N THR A 53 -12.35 5.99 -12.69
CA THR A 53 -11.01 6.20 -12.13
C THR A 53 -10.44 4.88 -11.64
N ALA A 54 -9.37 4.41 -12.29
CA ALA A 54 -8.63 3.25 -11.81
C ALA A 54 -7.81 3.61 -10.56
N VAL A 55 -7.66 2.65 -9.64
CA VAL A 55 -6.78 2.76 -8.46
C VAL A 55 -5.54 1.91 -8.69
N LEU A 56 -4.38 2.55 -8.83
CA LEU A 56 -3.09 1.92 -9.00
C LEU A 56 -2.36 1.83 -7.66
N PHE A 57 -2.20 0.60 -7.18
CA PHE A 57 -1.27 0.29 -6.11
C PHE A 57 0.15 0.13 -6.66
N VAL A 58 1.01 1.07 -6.30
CA VAL A 58 2.44 1.00 -6.62
C VAL A 58 3.10 0.10 -5.59
N LEU A 59 3.57 -1.05 -6.05
CA LEU A 59 4.18 -2.07 -5.20
C LEU A 59 5.64 -1.70 -4.92
N SER A 60 6.03 -1.84 -3.65
CA SER A 60 7.42 -1.92 -3.21
C SER A 60 7.76 -3.38 -2.84
N ALA A 61 9.04 -3.73 -2.89
CA ALA A 61 9.55 -5.02 -2.43
C ALA A 61 8.96 -5.45 -1.08
N GLY A 62 8.30 -6.62 -1.03
CA GLY A 62 7.65 -7.18 0.16
C GLY A 62 6.32 -6.55 0.58
N ALA A 63 5.73 -5.63 -0.19
CA ALA A 63 4.42 -5.05 0.09
C ALA A 63 3.34 -5.60 -0.86
N ASP A 64 2.26 -6.15 -0.31
CA ASP A 64 1.07 -6.57 -1.06
C ASP A 64 -0.21 -5.92 -0.49
N PRO A 65 -0.88 -5.02 -1.23
CA PRO A 65 -2.11 -4.35 -0.81
C PRO A 65 -3.36 -5.22 -1.02
N SER A 66 -3.24 -6.38 -1.68
CA SER A 66 -4.39 -7.22 -2.01
C SER A 66 -5.19 -7.62 -0.76
N GLY A 67 -4.52 -7.97 0.34
CA GLY A 67 -5.18 -8.29 1.60
C GLY A 67 -5.98 -7.12 2.20
N MET A 68 -5.49 -5.88 2.06
CA MET A 68 -6.19 -4.68 2.50
C MET A 68 -7.46 -4.46 1.67
N LEU A 69 -7.36 -4.59 0.35
CA LEU A 69 -8.48 -4.46 -0.57
C LEU A 69 -9.56 -5.51 -0.32
N MET A 70 -9.18 -6.78 -0.15
CA MET A 70 -10.13 -7.87 0.12
C MET A 70 -10.90 -7.65 1.42
N ARG A 71 -10.23 -7.21 2.49
CA ARG A 71 -10.88 -6.88 3.76
C ARG A 71 -11.87 -5.72 3.60
N HIS A 72 -11.49 -4.68 2.87
CA HIS A 72 -12.32 -3.52 2.62
C HIS A 72 -13.54 -3.85 1.74
N ALA A 73 -13.38 -4.72 0.74
CA ALA A 73 -14.49 -5.18 -0.08
C ALA A 73 -15.47 -6.03 0.74
N ASN A 74 -14.96 -6.95 1.58
CA ASN A 74 -15.78 -7.76 2.47
C ASN A 74 -16.59 -6.91 3.46
N SER A 75 -16.02 -5.82 4.01
CA SER A 75 -16.76 -4.92 4.90
C SER A 75 -17.90 -4.18 4.20
N HIS A 76 -17.83 -4.03 2.88
CA HIS A 76 -18.89 -3.45 2.03
C HIS A 76 -19.75 -4.50 1.33
N ASN A 77 -19.62 -5.79 1.71
CA ASN A 77 -20.32 -6.92 1.09
C ASN A 77 -20.12 -6.98 -0.44
N ARG A 78 -18.93 -6.58 -0.92
CA ARG A 78 -18.52 -6.62 -2.32
C ARG A 78 -17.56 -7.78 -2.56
N LYS A 79 -17.73 -8.45 -3.70
CA LYS A 79 -16.80 -9.49 -4.16
C LYS A 79 -15.78 -8.86 -5.11
N VAL A 80 -14.50 -9.08 -4.82
CA VAL A 80 -13.41 -8.71 -5.72
C VAL A 80 -13.05 -9.91 -6.57
N GLU A 81 -13.05 -9.72 -7.89
CA GLU A 81 -12.53 -10.70 -8.84
C GLU A 81 -11.09 -10.32 -9.20
N SER A 82 -10.14 -11.15 -8.78
CA SER A 82 -8.72 -10.90 -8.98
C SER A 82 -8.13 -11.79 -10.07
N ILE A 83 -7.21 -11.24 -10.86
CA ILE A 83 -6.40 -11.98 -11.83
C ILE A 83 -4.95 -11.51 -11.79
N SER A 84 -4.02 -12.45 -11.61
CA SER A 84 -2.59 -12.18 -11.77
C SER A 84 -2.22 -12.14 -13.25
N LEU A 85 -1.71 -11.00 -13.69
CA LEU A 85 -1.24 -10.81 -15.05
C LEU A 85 0.12 -11.49 -15.21
N GLY A 86 0.15 -12.49 -16.09
CA GLY A 86 1.35 -13.14 -16.60
C GLY A 86 1.27 -13.27 -18.11
N GLN A 87 2.20 -14.04 -18.69
CA GLN A 87 2.19 -14.31 -20.13
C GLN A 87 0.86 -14.97 -20.53
N GLY A 88 0.17 -14.39 -21.52
CA GLY A 88 -1.10 -14.92 -22.06
C GLY A 88 -2.37 -14.61 -21.26
N GLN A 89 -2.30 -13.89 -20.12
CA GLN A 89 -3.50 -13.58 -19.31
C GLN A 89 -4.30 -12.35 -19.81
N GLY A 90 -3.75 -11.56 -20.73
CA GLY A 90 -4.37 -10.33 -21.24
C GLY A 90 -5.83 -10.50 -21.71
N PRO A 91 -6.16 -11.47 -22.58
CA PRO A 91 -7.53 -11.68 -23.04
C PRO A 91 -8.51 -12.09 -21.92
N ARG A 92 -8.02 -12.75 -20.86
CA ARG A 92 -8.85 -13.08 -19.69
C ARG A 92 -9.08 -11.86 -18.83
N ALA A 93 -8.07 -11.01 -18.63
CA ALA A 93 -8.19 -9.75 -17.93
C ALA A 93 -9.14 -8.78 -18.65
N GLN A 94 -9.06 -8.70 -19.99
CA GLN A 94 -10.00 -7.90 -20.79
C GLN A 94 -11.46 -8.31 -20.54
N ARG A 95 -11.76 -9.62 -20.64
CA ARG A 95 -13.12 -10.13 -20.38
C ARG A 95 -13.58 -9.84 -18.96
N LEU A 96 -12.67 -9.92 -17.99
CA LEU A 96 -12.97 -9.61 -16.59
C LEU A 96 -13.34 -8.14 -16.39
N ILE A 97 -12.64 -7.22 -17.05
CA ILE A 97 -12.94 -5.78 -17.01
C ILE A 97 -14.28 -5.49 -17.70
N GLU A 98 -14.52 -6.06 -18.88
CA GLU A 98 -15.77 -5.86 -19.62
C GLU A 98 -16.99 -6.41 -18.87
N GLN A 99 -16.84 -7.59 -18.24
CA GLN A 99 -17.87 -8.15 -17.37
C GLN A 99 -18.07 -7.29 -16.12
N GLY A 100 -16.96 -6.87 -15.48
CA GLY A 100 -17.01 -6.03 -14.29
C GLY A 100 -17.71 -4.69 -14.55
N ARG A 101 -17.47 -4.06 -15.71
CA ARG A 101 -18.17 -2.85 -16.14
C ARG A 101 -19.68 -3.03 -16.20
N ARG A 102 -20.16 -4.17 -16.69
CA ARG A 102 -21.59 -4.44 -16.88
C ARG A 102 -22.30 -4.83 -15.60
N GLU A 103 -21.59 -5.53 -14.70
CA GLU A 103 -22.15 -6.12 -13.50
C GLU A 103 -21.83 -5.33 -12.21
N GLY A 104 -21.11 -4.20 -12.31
CA GLY A 104 -20.74 -3.38 -11.14
C GLY A 104 -19.76 -4.07 -10.19
N LYS A 105 -18.90 -4.94 -10.71
CA LYS A 105 -17.95 -5.72 -9.89
C LYS A 105 -16.65 -4.99 -9.64
N TRP A 106 -15.97 -5.39 -8.56
CA TRP A 106 -14.63 -4.91 -8.28
C TRP A 106 -13.62 -5.85 -8.92
N VAL A 107 -12.75 -5.31 -9.77
CA VAL A 107 -11.76 -6.08 -10.53
C VAL A 107 -10.36 -5.70 -10.07
N LEU A 108 -9.55 -6.70 -9.68
CA LEU A 108 -8.16 -6.51 -9.28
C LEU A 108 -7.23 -7.18 -10.31
N LEU A 109 -6.48 -6.38 -11.06
CA LEU A 109 -5.40 -6.88 -11.91
C LEU A 109 -4.09 -6.84 -11.11
N GLN A 110 -3.53 -8.00 -10.81
CA GLN A 110 -2.31 -8.11 -10.03
C GLN A 110 -1.08 -8.21 -10.93
N ASN A 111 0.04 -7.64 -10.49
CA ASN A 111 1.35 -7.75 -11.15
C ASN A 111 1.36 -7.29 -12.61
N CYS A 112 0.72 -6.15 -12.91
CA CYS A 112 0.57 -5.66 -14.27
C CYS A 112 1.92 -5.57 -15.02
N HIS A 113 2.98 -5.08 -14.37
CA HIS A 113 4.34 -5.04 -14.91
C HIS A 113 4.81 -6.36 -15.58
N LEU A 114 4.33 -7.54 -15.17
CA LEU A 114 4.73 -8.80 -15.80
C LEU A 114 4.16 -9.00 -17.22
N CYS A 115 3.15 -8.22 -17.63
CA CYS A 115 2.46 -8.37 -18.91
C CYS A 115 2.71 -7.17 -19.85
N ARG A 116 3.99 -6.89 -20.14
CA ARG A 116 4.43 -5.74 -20.95
C ARG A 116 3.71 -5.60 -22.28
N SER A 117 3.52 -6.68 -23.03
CA SER A 117 2.91 -6.64 -24.38
C SER A 117 1.42 -6.26 -24.35
N TRP A 118 0.74 -6.39 -23.22
CA TRP A 118 -0.68 -6.10 -23.09
C TRP A 118 -0.97 -4.71 -22.52
N MET A 119 0.04 -3.99 -22.00
CA MET A 119 -0.10 -2.64 -21.46
C MET A 119 -0.78 -1.64 -22.42
N PRO A 120 -0.47 -1.59 -23.73
CA PRO A 120 -1.18 -0.71 -24.66
C PRO A 120 -2.66 -1.04 -24.81
N GLN A 121 -3.03 -2.32 -24.64
CA GLN A 121 -4.43 -2.74 -24.68
C GLN A 121 -5.16 -2.37 -23.38
N LEU A 122 -4.48 -2.49 -22.24
CA LEU A 122 -5.01 -2.03 -20.96
C LEU A 122 -5.31 -0.53 -21.00
N GLU A 123 -4.39 0.28 -21.54
CA GLU A 123 -4.56 1.73 -21.73
C GLU A 123 -5.82 2.05 -22.54
N LYS A 124 -6.00 1.39 -23.69
CA LYS A 124 -7.20 1.54 -24.53
C LYS A 124 -8.49 1.21 -23.78
N LEU A 125 -8.50 0.16 -22.98
CA LEU A 125 -9.68 -0.24 -22.20
C LEU A 125 -10.02 0.81 -21.14
N THR A 126 -9.02 1.34 -20.44
CA THR A 126 -9.22 2.37 -19.41
C THR A 126 -9.60 3.72 -20.00
N ASP A 127 -9.02 4.08 -21.15
CA ASP A 127 -9.36 5.30 -21.87
C ASP A 127 -10.79 5.24 -22.40
N ALA A 128 -11.24 4.10 -22.94
CA ALA A 128 -12.63 3.93 -23.36
C ALA A 128 -13.63 4.11 -22.20
N ILE A 129 -13.32 3.60 -21.00
CA ILE A 129 -14.17 3.83 -19.82
C ILE A 129 -14.23 5.32 -19.46
N THR A 130 -13.09 6.01 -19.54
CA THR A 130 -12.99 7.43 -19.19
C THR A 130 -13.70 8.32 -20.22
N GLN A 131 -13.56 8.02 -21.52
CA GLN A 131 -14.16 8.78 -22.62
C GLN A 131 -15.69 8.67 -22.65
N ASP A 132 -16.23 7.49 -22.33
CA ASP A 132 -17.67 7.28 -22.21
C ASP A 132 -18.27 8.00 -20.97
N ASN A 133 -17.48 8.74 -20.18
CA ASN A 133 -17.85 9.34 -18.89
C ASN A 133 -18.50 8.35 -17.90
N GLY A 134 -18.33 7.05 -18.12
CA GLY A 134 -19.02 6.01 -17.36
C GLY A 134 -20.46 5.73 -17.78
N ASP A 135 -20.98 6.31 -18.86
CA ASP A 135 -22.37 6.11 -19.32
C ASP A 135 -22.68 4.63 -19.58
N ASN A 136 -21.69 3.88 -20.08
CA ASN A 136 -21.75 2.44 -20.34
C ASN A 136 -21.04 1.61 -19.26
N THR A 137 -20.95 2.13 -18.03
CA THR A 137 -20.28 1.48 -16.91
C THR A 137 -21.12 1.59 -15.65
N ASP A 138 -21.32 0.48 -14.96
CA ASP A 138 -22.04 0.47 -13.70
C ASP A 138 -21.34 1.40 -12.66
N PRO A 139 -22.07 2.27 -11.96
CA PRO A 139 -21.49 3.21 -10.98
C PRO A 139 -20.71 2.55 -9.84
N GLU A 140 -21.00 1.28 -9.53
CA GLU A 140 -20.33 0.50 -8.47
C GLU A 140 -19.07 -0.21 -8.95
N PHE A 141 -18.83 -0.24 -10.27
CA PHE A 141 -17.61 -0.80 -10.84
C PHE A 141 -16.38 -0.08 -10.28
N ARG A 142 -15.35 -0.86 -9.89
CA ARG A 142 -14.06 -0.32 -9.47
C ARG A 142 -12.95 -1.17 -10.06
N LEU A 143 -11.97 -0.51 -10.69
CA LEU A 143 -10.78 -1.14 -11.26
C LEU A 143 -9.56 -0.87 -10.39
N PHE A 144 -8.95 -1.94 -9.89
CA PHE A 144 -7.74 -1.92 -9.09
C PHE A 144 -6.59 -2.56 -9.87
N LEU A 145 -5.42 -1.94 -9.81
CA LEU A 145 -4.21 -2.39 -10.49
C LEU A 145 -3.09 -2.51 -9.47
N THR A 146 -2.29 -3.57 -9.51
CA THR A 146 -1.03 -3.64 -8.75
C THR A 146 0.15 -3.73 -9.70
N SER A 147 1.15 -2.87 -9.52
CA SER A 147 2.34 -2.90 -10.36
C SER A 147 3.56 -2.36 -9.63
N MET A 148 4.72 -2.99 -9.87
CA MET A 148 6.00 -2.32 -9.63
C MET A 148 6.19 -1.21 -10.67
N PRO A 149 6.97 -0.15 -10.34
CA PRO A 149 7.36 0.86 -11.31
C PRO A 149 8.06 0.24 -12.53
N CYS A 150 7.59 0.55 -13.74
CA CYS A 150 8.21 0.10 -14.98
C CYS A 150 8.11 1.17 -16.07
N VAL A 151 9.13 1.22 -16.94
CA VAL A 151 9.29 2.29 -17.96
C VAL A 151 8.23 2.24 -19.06
N TYR A 152 7.63 1.07 -19.28
CA TYR A 152 6.60 0.83 -20.29
C TYR A 152 5.18 0.88 -19.73
N PHE A 153 5.00 1.31 -18.48
CA PHE A 153 3.66 1.49 -17.93
C PHE A 153 2.95 2.63 -18.69
N PRO A 154 1.68 2.47 -19.11
CA PRO A 154 1.01 3.45 -19.96
C PRO A 154 0.86 4.80 -19.26
N GLN A 155 1.25 5.87 -19.95
CA GLN A 155 1.33 7.20 -19.36
C GLN A 155 -0.07 7.78 -19.10
N THR A 156 -1.04 7.57 -20.01
CA THR A 156 -2.39 8.15 -19.81
C THR A 156 -3.07 7.48 -18.63
N LEU A 157 -2.98 6.14 -18.54
CA LEU A 157 -3.44 5.38 -17.39
C LEU A 157 -2.76 5.84 -16.10
N LEU A 158 -1.44 6.02 -16.13
CA LEU A 158 -0.73 6.53 -14.97
C LEU A 158 -1.21 7.94 -14.61
N GLN A 159 -1.45 8.84 -15.55
CA GLN A 159 -1.91 10.19 -15.22
C GLN A 159 -3.32 10.19 -14.62
N ASN A 160 -4.24 9.41 -15.19
CA ASN A 160 -5.66 9.40 -14.83
C ASN A 160 -5.98 8.53 -13.60
N ALA A 161 -5.15 7.55 -13.27
CA ALA A 161 -5.37 6.70 -12.09
C ALA A 161 -5.08 7.43 -10.77
N VAL A 162 -5.75 7.05 -9.69
CA VAL A 162 -5.32 7.38 -8.33
C VAL A 162 -4.20 6.44 -7.93
N LYS A 163 -3.11 6.99 -7.36
CA LYS A 163 -1.91 6.21 -7.01
C LYS A 163 -1.86 6.06 -5.51
N MET A 164 -1.71 4.83 -5.06
CA MET A 164 -1.57 4.49 -3.66
C MET A 164 -0.27 3.72 -3.48
N THR A 165 0.57 4.17 -2.56
CA THR A 165 1.81 3.50 -2.17
C THR A 165 1.63 2.93 -0.77
N THR A 166 1.75 1.63 -0.64
CA THR A 166 1.86 0.98 0.67
C THR A 166 3.32 0.87 1.04
N GLU A 167 3.92 1.95 1.52
CA GLU A 167 5.28 1.87 2.07
C GLU A 167 5.26 1.21 3.45
N PRO A 168 6.29 0.40 3.81
CA PRO A 168 6.46 -0.03 5.18
C PRO A 168 6.68 1.19 6.09
N PRO A 169 6.10 1.20 7.31
CA PRO A 169 6.22 2.34 8.21
C PRO A 169 7.69 2.58 8.56
N LYS A 170 8.09 3.86 8.60
CA LYS A 170 9.49 4.23 8.86
C LYS A 170 9.73 4.36 10.37
N GLY A 171 10.68 3.58 10.86
CA GLY A 171 11.13 3.59 12.25
C GLY A 171 10.57 2.43 13.06
N VAL A 172 11.31 2.01 14.09
CA VAL A 172 10.95 0.87 14.95
C VAL A 172 9.60 1.11 15.65
N LYS A 173 9.35 2.34 16.14
CA LYS A 173 8.09 2.71 16.80
C LYS A 173 6.88 2.57 15.87
N ALA A 174 7.00 2.99 14.62
CA ALA A 174 5.92 2.96 13.65
C ALA A 174 5.62 1.52 13.22
N ASN A 175 6.65 0.70 13.00
CA ASN A 175 6.52 -0.74 12.77
C ASN A 175 5.82 -1.43 13.94
N LEU A 176 6.25 -1.18 15.17
CA LEU A 176 5.64 -1.78 16.35
C LEU A 176 4.18 -1.38 16.52
N LYS A 177 3.84 -0.10 16.33
CA LYS A 177 2.45 0.38 16.34
C LYS A 177 1.59 -0.34 15.29
N ARG A 178 2.10 -0.52 14.07
CA ARG A 178 1.41 -1.25 13.00
C ARG A 178 1.14 -2.70 13.41
N SER A 179 2.17 -3.44 13.85
CA SER A 179 2.03 -4.83 14.28
C SER A 179 1.07 -4.98 15.48
N LEU A 180 1.03 -4.00 16.38
CA LEU A 180 0.07 -3.98 17.50
C LEU A 180 -1.37 -3.73 17.03
N ARG A 181 -1.60 -2.89 16.02
CA ARG A 181 -2.94 -2.67 15.45
C ARG A 181 -3.51 -3.90 14.73
N HIS A 182 -2.63 -4.79 14.23
CA HIS A 182 -3.02 -6.05 13.61
C HIS A 182 -3.32 -7.17 14.61
N LEU A 183 -3.33 -6.88 15.93
CA LEU A 183 -3.86 -7.81 16.94
C LEU A 183 -5.31 -8.16 16.57
N ARG A 184 -5.58 -9.45 16.34
CA ARG A 184 -6.95 -9.91 16.13
C ARG A 184 -7.67 -9.88 17.47
N ASP A 185 -8.98 -9.62 17.46
CA ASP A 185 -9.82 -9.76 18.66
C ASP A 185 -9.70 -11.16 19.28
N ALA A 186 -9.34 -12.19 18.51
CA ALA A 186 -9.04 -13.53 19.03
C ALA A 186 -7.79 -13.57 19.92
N ASP A 187 -6.73 -12.83 19.58
CA ASP A 187 -5.49 -12.75 20.38
C ASP A 187 -5.71 -11.93 21.66
N LEU A 188 -6.58 -10.92 21.59
CA LEU A 188 -7.03 -10.14 22.74
C LEU A 188 -7.99 -10.94 23.63
N LYS A 189 -8.87 -11.77 23.04
CA LYS A 189 -9.76 -12.67 23.79
C LYS A 189 -9.00 -13.76 24.54
N VAL A 190 -7.92 -14.32 24.01
CA VAL A 190 -7.04 -15.22 24.79
C VAL A 190 -6.48 -14.55 26.05
N LEU A 191 -6.40 -13.21 26.07
CA LEU A 191 -5.96 -12.42 27.22
C LEU A 191 -7.12 -12.03 28.17
N ASP A 192 -8.36 -12.06 27.72
CA ASP A 192 -9.55 -11.52 28.43
C ASP A 192 -10.59 -12.59 28.79
N SER A 193 -10.62 -13.74 28.10
CA SER A 193 -11.51 -14.85 28.41
C SER A 193 -11.00 -15.59 29.64
N GLY A 194 -11.56 -15.25 30.79
CA GLY A 194 -11.42 -15.96 32.07
C GLY A 194 -11.91 -17.41 32.09
N GLU A 195 -12.03 -18.07 30.94
CA GLU A 195 -12.46 -19.46 30.80
C GLU A 195 -11.36 -20.27 30.12
N GLY A 196 -10.40 -20.73 30.94
CA GLY A 196 -9.29 -21.58 30.50
C GLY A 196 -7.96 -21.10 31.07
N SER A 197 -7.73 -21.41 32.35
CA SER A 197 -6.54 -21.05 33.14
C SER A 197 -5.21 -21.30 32.40
N PHE A 198 -4.73 -20.29 31.68
CA PHE A 198 -3.33 -19.94 31.76
C PHE A 198 -3.19 -19.12 33.04
N THR A 199 -2.39 -19.60 34.00
CA THR A 199 -2.01 -18.78 35.15
C THR A 199 -1.55 -17.40 34.67
N SER A 200 -1.91 -16.34 35.40
CA SER A 200 -1.53 -14.94 35.11
C SER A 200 -0.07 -14.80 34.64
N GLU A 201 0.82 -15.66 35.14
CA GLU A 201 2.21 -15.75 34.74
C GLU A 201 2.45 -16.24 33.31
N LYS A 202 1.79 -17.30 32.83
CA LYS A 202 1.96 -17.80 31.45
C LYS A 202 1.42 -16.81 30.42
N ALA A 203 0.28 -16.17 30.71
CA ALA A 203 -0.25 -15.09 29.88
C ALA A 203 0.74 -13.92 29.78
N ARG A 204 1.35 -13.53 30.91
CA ARG A 204 2.38 -12.49 30.95
C ARG A 204 3.65 -12.88 30.18
N ILE A 205 4.09 -14.14 30.25
CA ILE A 205 5.22 -14.65 29.46
C ILE A 205 4.89 -14.60 27.97
N TRP A 206 3.70 -15.04 27.57
CA TRP A 206 3.24 -14.99 26.18
C TRP A 206 3.19 -13.56 25.64
N GLN A 207 2.67 -12.59 26.40
CA GLN A 207 2.67 -11.18 26.01
C GLN A 207 4.07 -10.62 25.83
N LYS A 208 5.01 -10.94 26.74
CA LYS A 208 6.41 -10.54 26.62
C LYS A 208 7.06 -11.14 25.38
N LEU A 209 6.78 -12.41 25.07
CA LEU A 209 7.28 -13.08 23.87
C LEU A 209 6.73 -12.44 22.59
N GLN A 210 5.42 -12.19 22.54
CA GLN A 210 4.76 -11.51 21.41
C GLN A 210 5.32 -10.12 21.17
N LEU A 211 5.50 -9.33 22.24
CA LEU A 211 6.10 -8.00 22.14
C LEU A 211 7.56 -8.09 21.68
N GLY A 212 8.34 -9.03 22.23
CA GLY A 212 9.73 -9.28 21.85
C GLY A 212 9.87 -9.66 20.38
N LEU A 213 9.00 -10.55 19.88
CA LEU A 213 8.99 -10.97 18.48
C LEU A 213 8.64 -9.81 17.54
N ARG A 214 7.61 -9.03 17.86
CA ARG A 214 7.22 -7.85 17.06
C ARG A 214 8.29 -6.77 17.06
N PHE A 215 8.93 -6.55 18.21
CA PHE A 215 10.05 -5.63 18.32
C PHE A 215 11.24 -6.11 17.47
N PHE A 216 11.56 -7.40 17.53
CA PHE A 216 12.61 -8.00 16.71
C PHE A 216 12.31 -7.86 15.21
N HIS A 217 11.08 -8.15 14.79
CA HIS A 217 10.63 -7.97 13.41
C HIS A 217 10.75 -6.49 12.97
N ALA A 218 10.33 -5.55 13.82
CA ALA A 218 10.48 -4.11 13.55
C ALA A 218 11.95 -3.68 13.41
N VAL A 219 12.85 -4.21 14.24
CA VAL A 219 14.30 -3.94 14.15
C VAL A 219 14.88 -4.51 12.85
N ILE A 220 14.53 -5.75 12.50
CA ILE A 220 14.98 -6.40 11.26
C ILE A 220 14.57 -5.60 10.03
N GLN A 221 13.31 -5.16 9.97
CA GLN A 221 12.82 -4.34 8.86
C GLN A 221 13.62 -3.04 8.74
N GLU A 222 13.88 -2.36 9.85
CA GLU A 222 14.63 -1.10 9.87
C GLU A 222 16.12 -1.28 9.55
N ARG A 223 16.73 -2.41 9.92
CA ARG A 223 18.14 -2.70 9.58
C ARG A 223 18.38 -2.75 8.07
N ARG A 224 17.36 -3.05 7.25
CA ARG A 224 17.47 -3.03 5.77
C ARG A 224 17.92 -1.67 5.22
N LYS A 225 17.65 -0.56 5.94
CA LYS A 225 18.04 0.80 5.52
C LYS A 225 19.55 1.04 5.54
N PHE A 226 20.30 0.19 6.25
CA PHE A 226 21.76 0.33 6.38
C PHE A 226 22.54 -0.47 5.32
N GLY A 227 21.85 -1.01 4.30
CA GLY A 227 22.48 -1.74 3.21
C GLY A 227 23.39 -2.87 3.73
N PRO A 228 24.65 -2.98 3.25
CA PRO A 228 25.59 -4.01 3.69
C PRO A 228 25.90 -4.01 5.20
N LEU A 229 25.78 -2.86 5.90
CA LEU A 229 25.97 -2.80 7.35
C LEU A 229 24.79 -3.42 8.13
N GLY A 230 23.63 -3.47 7.48
CA GLY A 230 22.43 -4.13 8.00
C GLY A 230 22.46 -5.63 7.71
N TRP A 231 22.64 -5.98 6.44
CA TRP A 231 22.59 -7.34 5.91
C TRP A 231 23.61 -7.52 4.78
N ASN A 232 24.42 -8.59 4.83
CA ASN A 232 25.35 -8.92 3.76
C ASN A 232 24.63 -9.18 2.42
N THR A 233 23.46 -9.82 2.49
CA THR A 233 22.55 -10.04 1.36
C THR A 233 21.17 -9.51 1.75
N SER A 234 20.56 -8.70 0.88
CA SER A 234 19.23 -8.14 1.16
C SER A 234 18.19 -9.25 1.21
N TYR A 235 17.47 -9.34 2.33
CA TYR A 235 16.32 -10.23 2.50
C TYR A 235 15.03 -9.41 2.62
N GLU A 236 13.97 -9.86 1.94
CA GLU A 236 12.67 -9.19 1.90
C GLU A 236 11.74 -9.72 2.99
N PHE A 237 12.03 -9.37 4.24
CA PHE A 237 11.11 -9.64 5.35
C PHE A 237 9.78 -8.92 5.12
N ASN A 238 8.68 -9.65 5.24
CA ASN A 238 7.32 -9.16 5.01
C ASN A 238 6.36 -9.62 6.14
N GLU A 239 5.08 -9.26 6.07
CA GLU A 239 4.10 -9.59 7.13
C GLU A 239 3.78 -11.08 7.29
N SER A 240 4.18 -11.92 6.33
CA SER A 240 3.98 -13.38 6.41
C SER A 240 5.08 -14.10 7.20
N ASP A 241 6.23 -13.46 7.44
CA ASP A 241 7.33 -13.95 8.29
C ASP A 241 7.07 -13.69 9.78
#